data_AF-A0A5C7NIW5-F1
#
_entry.id   AF-A0A5C7NIW5-F1
#
_cell.length_a   1.000
_cell.length_b   1.000
_cell.length_c   1.000
_cell.angle_alpha   90.00
_cell.angle_beta   90.00
_cell.angle_gamma   90.00
#
_symmetry.space_group_name_H-M   'P 1'
#
loop_
_entity.id
_entity.type
_entity.pdbx_description
1 polymer ?
#
loop_
_entity_poly.entity_id
_entity_poly.type
_entity_poly.pdbx_seq_one_letter_code
_entity_poly.pdbx_strand_id
1 'polypeptide(L)' 'MRASLPKVADLLKRRQAGLIDPHLIEHLVDLNWVEWQGGGLQLTVTGRNICRQVALASAR' A
#
# COMPACT_ATOMS: atom_id res chain seq x y z
N MET A 1 -4.21 -8.76 5.66
CA MET A 1 -3.15 -8.20 4.80
C MET A 1 -3.68 -7.40 3.60
N ARG A 2 -4.52 -7.94 2.70
CA ARG A 2 -5.10 -7.13 1.60
C ARG A 2 -5.96 -5.96 2.11
N ALA A 3 -6.69 -6.18 3.20
CA ALA A 3 -7.54 -5.17 3.84
C ALA A 3 -6.78 -3.97 4.44
N SER A 4 -5.47 -4.10 4.75
CA SER A 4 -4.68 -2.98 5.27
C SER A 4 -4.12 -2.08 4.17
N LEU A 5 -4.08 -2.56 2.92
CA LEU A 5 -3.47 -1.83 1.80
C LEU A 5 -4.17 -0.49 1.48
N PRO A 6 -5.51 -0.36 1.54
CA PRO A 6 -6.16 0.95 1.36
C PRO A 6 -5.71 2.00 2.38
N LYS A 7 -5.57 1.62 3.66
CA LYS A 7 -5.06 2.53 4.70
C LYS A 7 -3.62 2.96 4.41
N VAL A 8 -2.77 2.02 4.01
CA VAL A 8 -1.39 2.31 3.58
C VAL A 8 -1.39 3.27 2.40
N ALA A 9 -2.22 3.03 1.38
CA ALA A 9 -2.34 3.89 0.20
C ALA A 9 -2.71 5.33 0.57
N ASP A 10 -3.61 5.52 1.53
CA ASP A 10 -3.99 6.86 2.01
C ASP A 10 -2.86 7.57 2.76
N LEU A 11 -2.08 6.85 3.56
CA LEU A 11 -0.90 7.40 4.23
C LEU A 11 0.17 7.81 3.21
N LEU A 12 0.40 7.00 2.17
CA LEU A 12 1.36 7.33 1.11
C LEU A 12 0.92 8.58 0.32
N LYS A 13 -0.37 8.70 -0.02
CA LYS A 13 -0.92 9.91 -0.66
C LYS A 13 -0.70 11.18 0.18
N ARG A 14 -0.76 11.05 1.51
CA ARG A 14 -0.54 12.16 2.46
C ARG A 14 0.93 12.39 2.78
N ARG A 15 1.87 11.65 2.16
CA ARG A 15 3.31 11.66 2.47
C ARG A 15 3.62 11.31 3.93
N GLN A 16 2.80 10.46 4.54
CA GLN A 16 2.88 10.02 5.93
C GLN A 16 3.39 8.57 6.04
N ALA A 17 4.35 8.19 5.19
CA ALA A 17 4.90 6.82 5.20
C ALA A 17 5.52 6.43 6.55
N GLY A 18 6.02 7.40 7.32
CA GLY A 18 6.55 7.17 8.66
C GLY A 18 5.51 6.75 9.72
N LEU A 19 4.21 6.77 9.39
CA LEU A 19 3.15 6.22 10.26
C LEU A 19 2.83 4.75 9.95
N ILE A 20 3.50 4.16 8.96
CA ILE A 20 3.36 2.75 8.61
C ILE A 20 4.41 1.97 9.39
N ASP A 21 3.99 0.88 10.02
CA ASP A 21 4.89 -0.07 10.67
C ASP A 21 5.99 -0.51 9.67
N PRO A 22 7.29 -0.37 10.02
CA PRO A 22 8.40 -0.78 9.15
C PRO A 22 8.31 -2.23 8.69
N HIS A 23 7.88 -3.17 9.55
CA HIS A 23 7.73 -4.58 9.16
C HIS A 23 6.60 -4.77 8.14
N LEU A 24 5.55 -3.95 8.22
CA LEU A 24 4.50 -3.94 7.21
C LEU A 24 5.03 -3.37 5.88
N ILE A 25 5.90 -2.36 5.90
CA ILE A 25 6.55 -1.85 4.68
C ILE A 25 7.38 -2.94 4.03
N GLU A 26 8.29 -3.58 4.77
CA GLU A 26 9.14 -4.69 4.28
C GLU A 26 8.28 -5.77 3.62
N HIS A 27 7.24 -6.23 4.32
CA HIS A 27 6.38 -7.28 3.81
C HIS A 27 5.61 -6.86 2.54
N LEU A 28 5.19 -5.60 2.42
CA LEU A 28 4.51 -5.08 1.23
C LEU A 28 5.47 -4.87 0.05
N VAL A 29 6.75 -4.58 0.32
CA VAL A 29 7.82 -4.55 -0.69
C VAL A 29 8.08 -5.96 -1.21
N ASP A 30 8.19 -6.95 -0.34
CA ASP A 30 8.39 -8.36 -0.72
C ASP A 30 7.27 -8.90 -1.62
N LEU A 31 6.03 -8.44 -1.39
CA LEU A 31 4.89 -8.77 -2.25
C LEU A 31 4.83 -7.96 -3.55
N ASN A 32 5.74 -7.02 -3.76
CA ASN A 32 5.75 -6.07 -4.88
C ASN A 32 4.46 -5.23 -4.96
N TRP A 33 3.88 -4.85 -3.82
CA TRP A 33 2.66 -4.01 -3.74
C TRP A 33 3.00 -2.55 -3.48
N VAL A 34 4.14 -2.29 -2.83
CA VAL A 34 4.77 -0.97 -2.73
C VAL A 34 6.21 -1.06 -3.18
N GLU A 35 6.78 0.07 -3.57
CA GLU A 35 8.17 0.18 -3.99
C GLU A 35 8.78 1.51 -3.54
N TRP A 36 10.09 1.51 -3.36
CA TRP A 36 10.86 2.72 -3.16
C TRP A 36 11.15 3.39 -4.50
N GLN A 37 10.72 4.65 -4.66
CA GLN A 37 11.02 5.47 -5.83
C GLN A 37 11.44 6.87 -5.40
N GLY A 38 12.64 7.30 -5.80
CA GLY A 38 13.13 8.65 -5.53
C GLY A 38 13.20 9.02 -4.04
N GLY A 39 13.50 8.04 -3.17
CA GLY A 39 13.55 8.24 -1.71
C GLY A 39 12.18 8.26 -1.01
N GLY A 40 11.08 8.06 -1.75
CA GLY A 40 9.73 7.90 -1.21
C GLY A 40 9.19 6.49 -1.41
N LEU A 41 8.16 6.14 -0.65
CA LEU A 41 7.42 4.89 -0.82
C LEU A 41 6.14 5.15 -1.62
N GLN A 42 5.86 4.33 -2.63
CA GLN A 42 4.65 4.46 -3.45
C GLN A 42 4.04 3.08 -3.74
N LEU A 43 2.78 3.07 -4.20
CA LEU A 43 2.16 1.84 -4.71
C LEU A 43 2.74 1.46 -6.07
N THR A 44 2.93 0.17 -6.30
CA THR A 44 3.14 -0.39 -7.64
C THR A 44 1.81 -0.49 -8.40
N VAL A 45 1.86 -0.93 -9.67
CA VAL A 45 0.65 -1.28 -10.42
C VAL A 45 -0.13 -2.39 -9.71
N THR A 46 0.55 -3.41 -9.20
CA THR A 46 -0.05 -4.52 -8.46
C THR A 46 -0.76 -4.02 -7.20
N GLY A 47 -0.11 -3.16 -6.41
CA GLY A 47 -0.71 -2.59 -5.21
C GLY A 47 -1.98 -1.79 -5.51
N ARG A 48 -1.98 -0.96 -6.57
CA ARG A 48 -3.18 -0.24 -7.03
C ARG A 48 -4.33 -1.19 -7.39
N ASN A 49 -4.04 -2.29 -8.08
CA ASN A 49 -5.05 -3.28 -8.45
C ASN A 49 -5.64 -3.98 -7.21
N ILE A 50 -4.82 -4.31 -6.22
CA ILE A 50 -5.30 -4.89 -4.95
C ILE A 50 -6.20 -3.90 -4.19
N CYS A 51 -5.84 -2.62 -4.11
CA CYS A 51 -6.71 -1.60 -3.52
C CYS A 51 -8.09 -1.56 -4.21
N ARG A 52 -8.13 -1.62 -5.54
CA ARG A 52 -9.39 -1.66 -6.30
C ARG A 52 -10.21 -2.91 -6.01
N GLN A 53 -9.57 -4.08 -5.90
CA GLN A 53 -10.24 -5.33 -5.56
C GLN A 53 -10.85 -5.29 -4.16
N VAL A 54 -10.13 -4.75 -3.17
CA VAL A 54 -10.64 -4.62 -1.79
C VAL A 54 -11.84 -3.69 -1.72
N ALA A 55 -11.80 -2.56 -2.45
CA ALA A 55 -12.93 -1.63 -2.53
C ALA A 55 -14.18 -2.29 -3.14
N LEU A 56 -14.01 -3.05 -4.23
CA LEU A 56 -15.11 -3.79 -4.87
C LEU A 56 -15.67 -4.91 -3.98
N ALA A 57 -14.82 -5.59 -3.22
CA ALA A 57 -15.24 -6.64 -2.31
C ALA A 57 -16.01 -6.11 -1.10
N SER A 58 -15.71 -4.89 -0.65
CA SER A 58 -16.41 -4.25 0.48
C SER A 58 -17.74 -3.59 0.10
N ALA A 59 -18.02 -3.46 -1.20
CA ALA A 59 -19.26 -2.91 -1.73
C ALA A 59 -20.33 -3.98 -2.04
N ARG A 60 -20.01 -5.26 -1.80
CA ARG A 60 -20.93 -6.40 -1.90
C ARG A 60 -21.42 -6.78 -0.51
#